data_AF-A0A2U2PBG3-F1
#
_entry.id   AF-A0A2U2PBG3-F1
#
_cell.length_a   1.000
_cell.length_b   1.000
_cell.length_c   1.000
_cell.angle_alpha   90.00
_cell.angle_beta   90.00
_cell.angle_gamma   90.00
#
_symmetry.space_group_name_H-M   'P 1'
#
loop_
_entity.id
_entity.type
_entity.pdbx_description
1 polymer ?
#
loop_
_entity_poly.entity_id
_entity_poly.type
_entity_poly.pdbx_seq_one_letter_code
_entity_poly.pdbx_strand_id
1 'polypeptide(L)'
;MVSITDISKSLNVNRRTLYNWFTRPRIPEAVVLNIGDCIGYDFSVQIPGLDSSDIIRNKKDIFEGTSLSIDDDFYKMKYLHLLEKYNQMLEDIRLYRFST
;
A
#
# COMPACT_ATOMS: atom_id res chain seq x y z
N MET A 1 -5.40 -23.62 -8.10
CA MET A 1 -5.94 -22.89 -6.94
C MET A 1 -5.10 -21.63 -6.78
N VAL A 2 -5.68 -20.44 -6.98
CA VAL A 2 -4.95 -19.17 -6.85
C VAL A 2 -4.70 -18.91 -5.36
N SER A 3 -3.45 -18.66 -4.96
CA SER A 3 -3.13 -18.36 -3.56
C SER A 3 -3.30 -16.87 -3.25
N ILE A 4 -3.54 -16.52 -1.99
CA ILE A 4 -3.53 -15.11 -1.52
C ILE A 4 -2.22 -14.41 -1.89
N THR A 5 -1.11 -15.15 -1.95
CA THR A 5 0.18 -14.59 -2.36
C THR A 5 0.17 -14.16 -3.82
N ASP A 6 -0.44 -14.95 -4.70
CA ASP A 6 -0.50 -14.65 -6.13
C ASP A 6 -1.40 -13.44 -6.39
N ILE A 7 -2.53 -13.35 -5.68
CA ILE A 7 -3.43 -12.18 -5.72
C ILE A 7 -2.70 -10.92 -5.24
N SER A 8 -1.97 -11.01 -4.13
CA SER A 8 -1.21 -9.86 -3.60
C SER A 8 -0.14 -9.35 -4.57
N LYS A 9 0.53 -10.26 -5.28
CA LYS A 9 1.52 -9.93 -6.32
C LYS A 9 0.86 -9.28 -7.54
N SER A 10 -0.26 -9.83 -8.00
CA SER A 10 -1.02 -9.28 -9.14
C SER A 10 -1.57 -7.88 -8.87
N LEU A 11 -1.96 -7.60 -7.62
CA LEU A 11 -2.49 -6.31 -7.18
C LEU A 11 -1.38 -5.32 -6.76
N ASN A 12 -0.11 -5.75 -6.77
CA ASN A 12 1.04 -4.99 -6.28
C ASN A 12 0.83 -4.43 -4.85
N VAL A 13 0.24 -5.24 -3.96
CA VAL A 13 0.04 -4.88 -2.55
C VAL A 13 0.58 -5.95 -1.62
N ASN A 14 0.92 -5.54 -0.40
CA ASN A 14 1.33 -6.50 0.63
C ASN A 14 0.14 -7.41 1.01
N ARG A 15 0.42 -8.69 1.29
CA ARG A 15 -0.56 -9.66 1.83
C ARG A 15 -1.32 -9.12 3.04
N ARG A 16 -0.67 -8.34 3.92
CA ARG A 16 -1.33 -7.69 5.07
C ARG A 16 -2.40 -6.68 4.63
N THR A 17 -2.15 -5.91 3.58
CA THR A 17 -3.12 -4.99 2.98
C THR A 17 -4.30 -5.74 2.40
N LEU A 18 -4.04 -6.84 1.69
CA LEU A 18 -5.09 -7.70 1.14
C LEU A 18 -5.98 -8.30 2.26
N TYR A 19 -5.40 -8.78 3.36
CA TYR A 19 -6.18 -9.23 4.53
C TYR A 19 -7.01 -8.11 5.15
N ASN A 20 -6.44 -6.90 5.27
CA ASN A 20 -7.14 -5.74 5.81
C ASN A 20 -8.32 -5.28 4.94
N TRP A 21 -8.31 -5.56 3.63
CA TRP A 21 -9.46 -5.27 2.78
C TRP A 21 -10.63 -6.21 3.06
N PHE A 22 -10.36 -7.50 3.27
CA PHE A 22 -11.39 -8.48 3.59
C PHE A 22 -12.04 -8.28 4.96
N THR A 23 -11.40 -7.54 5.87
CA THR A 23 -12.00 -7.19 7.17
C THR A 23 -12.84 -5.92 7.12
N ARG A 24 -12.80 -5.15 6.03
CA ARG A 24 -13.59 -3.92 5.89
C ARG A 24 -14.96 -4.22 5.28
N PRO A 25 -16.03 -3.58 5.77
CA PRO A 25 -17.39 -3.75 5.22
C PRO A 25 -17.57 -3.11 3.84
N ARG A 26 -16.64 -2.25 3.41
CA ARG A 26 -16.64 -1.61 2.10
C ARG A 26 -15.26 -1.73 1.47
N ILE A 27 -15.23 -2.18 0.23
CA ILE A 27 -14.03 -2.32 -0.59
C ILE A 27 -14.23 -1.50 -1.86
N PRO A 28 -13.22 -0.77 -2.34
CA PRO A 28 -13.33 -0.04 -3.60
C PRO A 28 -13.62 -0.97 -4.77
N GLU A 29 -14.47 -0.52 -5.67
CA GLU A 29 -14.94 -1.27 -6.84
C GLU A 29 -13.79 -1.81 -7.72
N ALA A 30 -12.80 -0.94 -7.99
CA ALA A 30 -11.60 -1.30 -8.76
C ALA A 30 -10.80 -2.47 -8.14
N VAL A 31 -10.79 -2.58 -6.81
CA VAL A 31 -10.09 -3.69 -6.12
C VAL A 31 -10.86 -4.99 -6.32
N VAL A 32 -12.19 -4.96 -6.24
CA VAL A 32 -13.05 -6.14 -6.43
C VAL A 32 -12.90 -6.68 -7.85
N LEU A 33 -12.94 -5.81 -8.86
CA LEU A 33 -12.77 -6.22 -10.26
C LEU A 33 -11.37 -6.76 -10.55
N ASN A 34 -10.32 -6.15 -10.02
CA ASN A 34 -8.96 -6.69 -10.19
C ASN A 34 -8.77 -8.04 -9.49
N ILE A 35 -9.42 -8.27 -8.34
CA ILE A 35 -9.43 -9.59 -7.70
C ILE A 35 -10.16 -10.59 -8.59
N GLY A 36 -11.30 -10.19 -9.17
CA GLY A 36 -12.09 -10.99 -10.11
C GLY A 36 -11.27 -11.44 -11.31
N ASP A 37 -10.62 -10.51 -11.99
CA ASP A 37 -9.70 -10.78 -13.09
C ASP A 37 -8.59 -11.76 -12.68
N CYS A 38 -8.00 -11.57 -11.49
CA CYS A 38 -6.91 -12.41 -11.00
C CYS A 38 -7.34 -13.86 -10.71
N ILE A 39 -8.58 -14.07 -10.25
CA ILE A 39 -9.13 -15.40 -9.96
C ILE A 39 -9.96 -15.96 -11.12
N GLY A 40 -10.09 -15.23 -12.23
CA GLY A 40 -10.91 -15.61 -13.38
C GLY A 40 -12.41 -15.64 -13.06
N TYR A 41 -12.87 -14.73 -12.21
CA TYR A 41 -14.25 -14.66 -11.75
C TYR A 41 -14.88 -13.29 -12.04
N ASP A 42 -16.10 -13.31 -12.56
CA ASP A 42 -16.87 -12.11 -12.84
C ASP A 42 -17.82 -11.80 -11.68
N PHE A 43 -17.54 -10.72 -10.96
CA PHE A 43 -18.34 -10.27 -9.82
C PHE A 43 -19.58 -9.45 -10.25
N SER A 44 -19.68 -9.02 -11.51
CA SER A 44 -20.81 -8.20 -12.00
C SER A 44 -22.16 -8.91 -11.85
N VAL A 45 -22.15 -10.24 -11.90
CA VAL A 45 -23.34 -11.09 -11.72
C VAL A 45 -23.89 -11.04 -10.28
N GLN A 46 -23.03 -10.75 -9.31
CA GLN A 46 -23.37 -10.81 -7.87
C GLN A 46 -23.50 -9.43 -7.23
N ILE A 47 -22.90 -8.41 -7.83
CA ILE A 47 -22.81 -7.07 -7.26
C ILE A 47 -23.52 -6.12 -8.24
N PRO A 48 -24.76 -5.71 -7.96
CA PRO A 48 -25.50 -4.77 -8.80
C PRO A 48 -24.75 -3.43 -8.90
N GLY A 49 -24.52 -2.95 -10.13
CA GLY A 49 -23.81 -1.71 -10.41
C GLY A 49 -22.29 -1.85 -10.51
N LEU A 50 -21.76 -3.08 -10.51
CA LEU A 50 -20.36 -3.38 -10.78
C LEU A 50 -20.18 -3.60 -12.30
N ASP A 51 -19.93 -2.52 -13.04
CA ASP A 51 -19.80 -2.58 -14.50
C ASP A 51 -18.32 -2.60 -14.91
N SER A 52 -17.87 -3.71 -15.49
CA SER A 52 -16.48 -3.90 -15.96
C SER A 52 -16.05 -2.89 -17.05
N SER A 53 -17.00 -2.19 -17.68
CA SER A 53 -16.74 -1.24 -18.77
C SER A 53 -16.14 0.09 -18.33
N ASP A 54 -16.45 0.56 -17.11
CA ASP A 54 -16.04 1.91 -16.67
C ASP A 54 -14.60 1.93 -16.11
N ILE A 55 -14.08 0.78 -15.68
CA ILE A 55 -12.77 0.71 -15.02
C ILE A 55 -11.60 0.64 -16.00
N ILE A 56 -11.82 0.21 -17.26
CA ILE A 56 -10.76 0.19 -18.28
C ILE A 56 -10.19 1.60 -18.52
N ARG A 57 -11.02 2.65 -18.33
CA ARG A 57 -10.58 4.05 -18.40
C ARG A 57 -9.74 4.47 -17.18
N ASN A 58 -10.09 3.99 -15.99
CA ASN A 58 -9.38 4.27 -14.73
C ASN A 58 -8.13 3.39 -14.50
N LYS A 59 -7.95 2.32 -15.29
CA LYS A 59 -6.82 1.39 -15.15
C LYS A 59 -5.47 2.05 -15.47
N LYS A 60 -5.44 3.11 -16.28
CA LYS A 60 -4.22 3.91 -16.51
C LYS A 60 -3.90 4.83 -15.32
N ASP A 61 -4.91 5.39 -14.67
CA ASP A 61 -4.70 6.38 -13.61
C ASP A 61 -4.46 5.76 -12.22
N ILE A 62 -4.91 4.52 -11.97
CA ILE A 62 -4.75 3.85 -10.66
C ILE A 62 -3.46 3.01 -10.58
N PHE A 63 -2.98 2.45 -11.69
CA PHE A 63 -1.78 1.60 -11.71
C PHE A 63 -0.47 2.38 -11.86
N GLU A 64 -0.52 3.66 -12.26
CA GLU A 64 0.65 4.50 -12.47
C GLU A 64 0.90 5.45 -11.27
N GLY A 65 1.21 4.87 -10.10
CA GLY A 65 2.32 5.39 -9.29
C GLY A 65 2.10 6.47 -8.22
N THR A 66 1.15 6.37 -7.27
CA THR A 66 1.08 7.44 -6.23
C THR A 66 0.68 7.07 -4.80
N SER A 67 0.65 5.81 -4.36
CA SER A 67 0.27 5.55 -2.93
C SER A 67 1.28 4.75 -2.12
N LEU A 68 2.00 3.79 -2.69
CA LEU A 68 2.92 2.96 -1.88
C LEU A 68 4.28 3.62 -1.67
N SER A 69 4.80 4.34 -2.67
CA SER A 69 6.11 5.02 -2.57
C SER A 69 6.07 6.19 -1.59
N ILE A 70 4.99 6.97 -1.58
CA ILE A 70 4.87 8.16 -0.74
C ILE A 70 4.81 7.77 0.74
N ASP A 71 4.03 6.76 1.10
CA ASP A 71 3.95 6.31 2.49
C ASP A 71 5.27 5.66 2.94
N ASP A 72 5.86 4.79 2.13
CA ASP A 72 7.15 4.18 2.47
C ASP A 72 8.27 5.22 2.59
N ASP A 73 8.34 6.20 1.69
CA ASP A 73 9.36 7.24 1.74
C ASP A 73 9.09 8.24 2.88
N PHE A 74 7.83 8.52 3.21
CA PHE A 74 7.47 9.33 4.37
C PHE A 74 7.93 8.70 5.69
N TYR A 75 7.67 7.40 5.90
CA TYR A 75 8.12 6.72 7.11
C TYR A 75 9.64 6.54 7.15
N LYS A 76 10.29 6.28 6.00
CA LYS A 76 11.76 6.26 5.91
C LYS A 76 12.36 7.62 6.27
N MET A 77 11.83 8.72 5.74
CA MET A 77 12.31 10.08 6.03
C MET A 77 12.09 10.45 7.48
N LYS A 78 10.94 10.10 8.06
CA LYS A 78 10.66 10.31 9.49
C LYS A 78 11.64 9.55 10.39
N TYR A 79 11.97 8.31 10.03
CA TYR A 79 12.95 7.49 10.74
C TYR A 79 14.36 8.08 10.61
N LEU A 80 14.76 8.49 9.40
CA LEU A 80 16.05 9.11 9.13
C LEU A 80 16.24 10.38 9.99
N HIS A 81 15.26 11.26 10.00
CA HIS A 81 15.31 12.50 10.77
C HIS A 81 15.41 12.26 12.29
N LEU A 82 14.72 11.23 12.80
CA LEU A 82 14.81 10.85 14.20
C LEU A 82 16.22 10.38 14.56
N LEU A 83 16.84 9.59 13.67
CA LEU A 83 18.16 9.02 13.86
C LEU A 83 19.26 10.11 13.79
N GLU A 84 19.12 11.06 12.86
CA GLU A 84 19.98 12.25 12.79
C GLU A 84 19.91 13.09 14.07
N LYS A 85 18.70 13.40 14.56
CA LYS A 85 18.51 14.18 15.78
C LYS A 85 19.11 13.47 17.01
N TYR A 86 18.97 12.14 17.09
CA TYR A 86 19.56 11.35 18.16
C TYR A 86 21.10 11.40 18.11
N ASN A 87 21.68 11.22 16.92
CA ASN A 87 23.14 11.30 16.75
C ASN A 87 23.69 12.67 17.11
N GLN A 88 22.99 13.75 16.73
CA GLN A 88 23.37 15.11 17.09
C GLN A 88 23.36 15.33 18.60
N MET A 89 22.30 14.90 19.29
CA MET A 89 22.26 14.96 20.76
C MET A 89 23.40 14.15 21.41
N LEU A 90 23.75 13.00 20.83
CA LEU A 90 24.84 12.16 21.34
C LEU A 90 26.20 12.84 21.16
N GLU A 91 26.42 13.52 20.03
CA GLU A 91 27.61 14.34 19.77
C GLU A 91 27.69 15.54 20.71
N ASP A 92 26.58 16.25 20.94
CA ASP A 92 26.51 17.38 21.86
C ASP A 92 26.89 16.93 23.28
N ILE A 93 26.28 15.84 23.77
CA ILE A 93 26.62 15.26 25.09
C ILE A 93 28.10 14.88 25.15
N ARG A 94 28.64 14.31 24.08
CA ARG A 94 30.05 13.93 24.00
C ARG A 94 30.94 15.18 24.10
N LEU A 95 30.65 16.24 23.35
CA LEU A 95 31.42 17.49 23.37
C LEU A 95 31.37 18.18 24.73
N TYR A 96 30.19 18.26 25.36
CA TYR A 96 30.06 18.82 26.71
C TYR A 96 30.93 18.05 27.73
N ARG A 97 30.95 16.71 27.66
CA ARG A 97 31.74 15.87 28.56
C ARG A 97 33.25 16.04 28.42
N PHE A 98 33.76 16.43 27.25
CA PHE A 98 35.20 16.66 27.02
C PHE A 98 35.63 18.12 27.23
N SER A 99 34.70 19.02 27.52
CA SER A 99 34.97 20.45 27.79
C SER A 99 35.08 20.81 29.28
N THR A 100 34.89 19.85 30.19
CA THR A 100 35.05 19.96 31.65
C THR A 100 36.17 19.03 32.10
#